data_AF-A0A9E2Y9Q0-F1
#
_entry.id   AF-A0A9E2Y9Q0-F1
#
_cell.length_a   1.000
_cell.length_b   1.000
_cell.length_c   1.000
_cell.angle_alpha   90.00
_cell.angle_beta   90.00
_cell.angle_gamma   90.00
#
_symmetry.space_group_name_H-M   'P 1'
#
loop_
_entity.id
_entity.type
_entity.pdbx_description
1 polymer ?
#
loop_
_entity_poly.entity_id
_entity_poly.type
_entity_poly.pdbx_seq_one_letter_code
_entity_poly.pdbx_strand_id
1 'polypeptide(L)'
;MGCFLFQLPPSFHFTPARLRSIVTQLDPRYRNVVEFRHRSWWNEAVYSAFRDKNIIFCSCSGPRLPDELIRTADEIYVRFHGIKQWYRYDYQKAELSVWADRIRCSGATRVWAYFNNDRNGYAIKNARQLVRLLSAKPQAAVERC
;
A
#
# COMPACT_ATOMS: atom_id res chain seq x y z
N MET A 1 -12.91 -14.00 -5.28
CA MET A 1 -13.19 -12.98 -4.24
C MET A 1 -12.04 -11.99 -4.13
N GLY A 2 -12.34 -10.72 -3.80
CA GLY A 2 -11.34 -9.67 -3.57
C GLY A 2 -10.76 -9.67 -2.15
N CYS A 3 -10.27 -8.52 -1.68
CA CYS A 3 -9.76 -8.33 -0.32
C CYS A 3 -10.80 -7.66 0.59
N PHE A 4 -10.72 -7.94 1.89
CA PHE A 4 -11.46 -7.19 2.92
C PHE A 4 -10.54 -6.11 3.50
N LEU A 5 -10.89 -4.85 3.24
CA LEU A 5 -10.10 -3.70 3.67
C LEU A 5 -10.65 -3.12 4.98
N PHE A 6 -9.81 -3.09 6.00
CA PHE A 6 -10.06 -2.42 7.28
C PHE A 6 -9.23 -1.14 7.36
N GLN A 7 -9.84 0.01 7.05
CA GLN A 7 -9.17 1.30 7.14
C GLN A 7 -9.41 1.95 8.50
N LEU A 8 -8.33 2.15 9.26
CA LEU A 8 -8.38 2.73 10.61
C LEU A 8 -8.12 4.24 10.57
N PRO A 9 -8.76 5.03 11.46
CA PRO A 9 -8.66 6.49 11.45
C PRO A 9 -7.28 6.97 11.96
N PRO A 10 -6.90 8.23 11.66
CA PRO A 10 -5.62 8.80 12.10
C PRO A 10 -5.49 8.94 13.63
N SER A 11 -6.60 8.97 14.36
CA SER A 11 -6.60 8.93 15.83
C SER A 11 -6.23 7.56 16.42
N PHE A 12 -6.18 6.51 15.59
CA PHE A 12 -5.86 5.15 16.04
C PHE A 12 -4.34 4.94 16.05
N HIS A 13 -3.72 5.19 17.21
CA HIS A 13 -2.29 5.07 17.42
C HIS A 13 -1.88 3.63 17.72
N PHE A 14 -0.63 3.28 17.40
CA PHE A 14 -0.06 1.97 17.72
C PHE A 14 0.03 1.77 19.22
N THR A 15 -0.44 0.61 19.69
CA THR A 15 -0.08 0.03 20.98
C THR A 15 0.04 -1.48 20.81
N PRO A 16 0.87 -2.17 21.61
CA PRO A 16 0.94 -3.63 21.56
C PRO A 16 -0.42 -4.31 21.77
N ALA A 17 -1.27 -3.74 22.64
CA ALA A 17 -2.63 -4.25 22.86
C ALA A 17 -3.52 -4.14 21.62
N ARG A 18 -3.46 -3.01 20.90
CA ARG A 18 -4.22 -2.82 19.65
C ARG A 18 -3.72 -3.74 18.54
N LEU A 19 -2.41 -3.93 18.40
CA LEU A 19 -1.85 -4.89 17.44
C LEU A 19 -2.37 -6.30 17.73
N ARG A 20 -2.29 -6.76 18.99
CA ARG A 20 -2.85 -8.06 19.41
C ARG A 20 -4.34 -8.18 19.10
N SER A 21 -5.11 -7.13 19.37
CA SER A 21 -6.55 -7.11 19.08
C SER A 21 -6.85 -7.28 17.59
N ILE A 22 -6.09 -6.62 16.70
CA ILE A 22 -6.28 -6.75 15.25
C ILE A 22 -5.99 -8.18 14.79
N VAL A 23 -4.81 -8.71 15.14
CA VAL A 23 -4.36 -10.01 14.62
C VAL A 23 -5.14 -11.22 15.16
N THR A 24 -5.93 -11.03 16.23
CA THR A 24 -6.75 -12.09 16.84
C THR A 24 -8.20 -12.09 16.36
N GLN A 25 -8.69 -10.98 15.80
CA GLN A 25 -10.09 -10.83 15.38
C GLN A 25 -10.32 -11.09 13.89
N LEU A 26 -9.26 -11.09 13.08
CA LEU A 26 -9.35 -11.29 11.65
C LEU A 26 -9.44 -12.79 11.32
N ASP A 27 -10.47 -13.19 10.57
CA ASP A 27 -10.62 -14.57 10.12
C ASP A 27 -9.60 -14.88 9.00
N PRO A 28 -8.67 -15.83 9.22
CA PRO A 28 -7.58 -16.12 8.28
C PRO A 28 -8.04 -16.73 6.95
N ARG A 29 -9.31 -17.16 6.84
CA ARG A 29 -9.88 -17.66 5.57
C ARG A 29 -10.05 -16.56 4.52
N TYR A 30 -10.04 -15.29 4.94
CA TYR A 30 -10.19 -14.14 4.06
C TYR A 30 -8.87 -13.44 3.80
N ARG A 31 -8.76 -12.76 2.65
CA ARG A 31 -7.64 -11.85 2.35
C ARG A 31 -7.85 -10.54 3.09
N ASN A 32 -7.36 -10.48 4.31
CA ASN A 32 -7.48 -9.30 5.17
C ASN A 32 -6.40 -8.29 4.84
N VAL A 33 -6.82 -7.05 4.61
CA VAL A 33 -5.95 -5.90 4.38
C VAL A 33 -6.23 -4.88 5.47
N VAL A 34 -5.19 -4.39 6.15
CA VAL A 34 -5.36 -3.32 7.16
C VAL A 34 -4.61 -2.08 6.72
N GLU A 35 -5.29 -0.95 6.76
CA GLU A 35 -4.74 0.34 6.38
C GLU A 35 -4.73 1.30 7.56
N PHE A 36 -3.53 1.79 7.88
CA PHE A 36 -3.32 2.72 8.96
C PHE A 36 -3.18 4.15 8.44
N ARG A 37 -3.69 5.10 9.22
CA ARG A 37 -3.59 6.55 8.96
C ARG A 37 -2.69 7.28 9.94
N HIS A 38 -1.92 6.54 10.73
CA HIS A 38 -1.02 7.09 11.73
C HIS A 38 0.38 6.44 11.64
N ARG A 39 1.43 7.27 11.56
CA ARG A 39 2.82 6.82 11.29
C ARG A 39 3.37 5.81 12.30
N SER A 40 2.84 5.77 13.52
CA SER A 40 3.30 4.86 14.58
C SER A 40 3.17 3.38 14.21
N TRP A 41 2.36 3.04 13.20
CA TRP A 41 2.17 1.66 12.73
C TRP A 41 3.25 1.17 11.76
N TRP A 42 4.12 2.06 11.27
CA TRP A 42 5.26 1.68 10.45
C TRP A 42 6.43 1.25 11.35
N ASN A 43 6.36 0.01 11.83
CA ASN A 43 7.41 -0.58 12.65
C ASN A 43 7.45 -2.10 12.49
N GLU A 44 8.61 -2.68 12.81
CA GLU A 44 8.89 -4.11 12.58
C GLU A 44 8.01 -5.04 13.43
N ALA A 45 7.57 -4.65 14.63
CA ALA A 45 6.67 -5.47 15.44
C ALA A 45 5.31 -5.67 14.75
N VAL A 46 4.81 -4.64 14.06
CA VAL A 46 3.59 -4.73 13.25
C VAL A 46 3.82 -5.60 12.03
N TYR A 47 4.92 -5.40 11.30
CA TYR A 47 5.22 -6.14 10.09
C TYR A 47 5.40 -7.63 10.35
N SER A 48 6.15 -7.97 11.41
CA SER A 48 6.35 -9.35 11.85
C SER A 48 5.03 -10.03 12.22
N ALA A 49 4.21 -9.40 13.06
CA ALA A 49 2.91 -9.95 13.44
C ALA A 49 1.94 -10.13 12.26
N PHE A 50 2.02 -9.25 11.26
CA PHE A 50 1.22 -9.37 10.04
C PHE A 50 1.71 -10.50 9.14
N ARG A 51 3.03 -10.69 9.02
CA ARG A 51 3.64 -11.85 8.33
C ARG A 51 3.20 -13.17 8.94
N ASP A 52 3.26 -13.29 10.27
CA ASP A 52 2.88 -14.50 11.00
C ASP A 52 1.42 -14.91 10.77
N LYS A 53 0.55 -13.93 10.47
CA LYS A 53 -0.89 -14.15 10.26
C LYS A 53 -1.33 -14.01 8.80
N ASN A 54 -0.39 -13.84 7.88
CA ASN A 54 -0.65 -13.59 6.46
C ASN A 54 -1.66 -12.43 6.23
N ILE A 55 -1.54 -11.37 7.03
CA ILE A 55 -2.35 -10.16 6.91
C ILE A 55 -1.61 -9.18 6.00
N ILE A 56 -2.32 -8.60 5.04
CA ILE A 56 -1.73 -7.65 4.10
C ILE A 56 -1.72 -6.25 4.73
N PHE A 57 -0.53 -5.69 4.91
CA PHE A 57 -0.34 -4.29 5.26
C PHE A 57 -0.63 -3.41 4.03
N CYS A 58 -1.62 -2.51 4.12
CA CYS A 58 -1.90 -1.57 3.05
C CYS A 58 -0.83 -0.48 3.02
N SER A 59 0.03 -0.53 2.01
CA SER A 59 0.91 0.59 1.69
C SER A 59 0.07 1.73 1.14
N CYS A 60 0.39 2.98 1.48
CA CYS A 60 -0.39 4.11 1.01
C CYS A 60 0.50 5.28 0.60
N SER A 61 0.21 5.85 -0.56
CA SER A 61 0.78 7.14 -0.98
C SER A 61 -0.17 8.24 -0.53
N GLY A 62 0.19 8.91 0.57
CA GLY A 62 -0.62 9.97 1.18
C GLY A 62 0.22 10.98 1.97
N PRO A 63 -0.29 12.18 2.24
CA PRO A 63 0.43 13.21 2.98
C PRO A 63 0.70 12.76 4.42
N ARG A 64 1.94 12.98 4.89
CA ARG A 64 2.40 12.72 6.28
C ARG A 64 2.43 11.24 6.69
N LEU A 65 2.38 10.33 5.72
CA LEU A 65 2.60 8.89 5.94
C LEU A 65 3.88 8.46 5.21
N PRO A 66 4.57 7.41 5.69
CA PRO A 66 5.73 6.87 4.98
C PRO A 66 5.34 6.40 3.57
N ASP A 67 6.05 6.89 2.57
CA ASP A 67 5.88 6.51 1.16
C ASP A 67 6.73 5.26 0.89
N GLU A 68 6.34 4.16 1.51
CA GLU A 68 7.04 2.87 1.50
C GLU A 68 6.11 1.75 1.04
N LEU A 69 6.67 0.78 0.32
CA LEU A 69 5.97 -0.46 -0.04
C LEU A 69 6.37 -1.54 0.97
N ILE A 70 5.40 -1.96 1.79
CA ILE A 70 5.59 -2.97 2.83
C ILE A 70 4.96 -4.28 2.39
N ARG A 71 5.78 -5.32 2.25
CA ARG A 71 5.31 -6.68 1.97
C ARG A 71 5.25 -7.50 3.26
N THR A 72 4.03 -7.86 3.64
CA THR A 72 3.71 -8.69 4.83
C THR A 72 2.99 -9.99 4.47
N ALA A 73 2.68 -10.20 3.20
CA ALA A 73 2.08 -11.40 2.65
C ALA A 73 2.63 -11.64 1.24
N ASP A 74 2.22 -12.74 0.59
CA ASP A 74 2.59 -12.99 -0.82
C ASP A 74 1.94 -11.99 -1.78
N GLU A 75 0.80 -11.44 -1.38
CA GLU A 75 0.10 -10.39 -2.11
C GLU A 75 0.37 -9.03 -1.44
N ILE A 76 0.46 -7.97 -2.24
CA ILE A 76 0.62 -6.60 -1.73
C ILE A 76 -0.58 -5.74 -2.10
N TYR A 77 -0.85 -4.73 -1.27
CA TYR A 77 -1.96 -3.82 -1.45
C TYR A 77 -1.48 -2.37 -1.32
N VAL A 78 -1.79 -1.55 -2.31
CA VAL A 78 -1.36 -0.15 -2.40
C VAL A 78 -2.55 0.76 -2.67
N ARG A 79 -2.69 1.83 -1.88
CA ARG A 79 -3.67 2.90 -2.14
C ARG A 79 -3.00 4.23 -2.42
N PHE A 80 -3.37 4.83 -3.54
CA PHE A 80 -2.86 6.11 -4.00
C PHE A 80 -3.86 7.21 -3.71
N HIS A 81 -3.61 7.98 -2.64
CA HIS A 81 -4.48 9.06 -2.20
C HIS A 81 -3.99 10.43 -2.68
N GLY A 82 -2.70 10.59 -2.94
CA GLY A 82 -2.07 11.84 -3.35
C GLY A 82 -1.04 12.35 -2.34
N ILE A 83 0.13 12.77 -2.81
CA ILE A 83 1.29 13.06 -1.94
C ILE A 83 1.13 14.39 -1.20
N LYS A 84 0.62 15.43 -1.89
CA LYS A 84 0.48 16.79 -1.33
C LYS A 84 -0.90 17.09 -0.76
N GLN A 85 -1.94 16.57 -1.41
CA GLN A 85 -3.33 16.77 -1.01
C GLN A 85 -4.07 15.45 -1.10
N TRP A 86 -4.74 15.09 -0.01
CA TRP A 86 -5.63 13.93 0.03
C TRP A 86 -6.69 14.05 -1.08
N TYR A 87 -6.80 12.99 -1.87
CA TYR A 87 -7.80 12.76 -2.92
C TYR A 87 -7.74 13.70 -4.12
N ARG A 88 -6.82 14.68 -4.13
CA ARG A 88 -6.68 15.68 -5.19
C ARG A 88 -5.24 15.78 -5.65
N TYR A 89 -4.81 14.78 -6.41
CA TYR A 89 -3.44 14.74 -6.89
C TYR A 89 -3.37 14.08 -8.27
N ASP A 90 -2.77 14.78 -9.22
CA ASP A 90 -2.40 14.22 -10.51
C ASP A 90 -0.95 13.74 -10.40
N TYR A 91 -0.76 12.43 -10.28
CA TYR A 91 0.57 11.84 -10.14
C TYR A 91 1.37 12.03 -11.43
N GLN A 92 2.59 12.55 -11.30
CA GLN A 92 3.54 12.64 -12.39
C GLN A 92 4.07 11.25 -12.75
N LYS A 93 4.57 11.11 -13.99
CA LYS A 93 5.16 9.86 -14.48
C LYS A 93 6.33 9.38 -13.64
N ALA A 94 7.19 10.29 -13.20
CA ALA A 94 8.32 9.95 -12.33
C ALA A 94 7.85 9.35 -11.00
N GLU A 95 6.81 9.91 -10.38
CA GLU A 95 6.26 9.42 -9.11
C GLU A 95 5.66 8.02 -9.27
N LEU A 96 4.89 7.79 -10.35
CA LEU A 96 4.36 6.45 -10.64
C LEU A 96 5.44 5.45 -11.04
N SER A 97 6.55 5.91 -11.63
CA SER A 97 7.69 5.04 -11.97
C SER A 97 8.34 4.48 -10.71
N VAL A 98 8.58 5.31 -9.70
CA VAL A 98 9.12 4.87 -8.41
C VAL A 98 8.24 3.78 -7.79
N TRP A 99 6.91 3.96 -7.84
CA TRP A 99 5.98 2.94 -7.37
C TRP A 99 5.98 1.67 -8.22
N ALA A 100 6.07 1.80 -9.55
CA ALA A 100 6.19 0.65 -10.44
C ALA A 100 7.45 -0.17 -10.14
N ASP A 101 8.58 0.49 -9.88
CA ASP A 101 9.85 -0.18 -9.56
C ASP A 101 9.79 -0.87 -8.20
N ARG A 102 9.24 -0.21 -7.17
CA ARG A 102 8.97 -0.85 -5.87
C ARG A 102 8.09 -2.09 -6.01
N ILE A 103 7.04 -2.01 -6.83
CA ILE A 103 6.13 -3.14 -7.08
C ILE A 103 6.88 -4.29 -7.74
N ARG A 104 7.71 -4.02 -8.75
CA ARG A 104 8.53 -5.05 -9.42
C ARG A 104 9.51 -5.73 -8.47
N CYS A 105 10.20 -4.94 -7.64
CA CYS A 105 11.19 -5.45 -6.69
C CYS A 105 10.55 -6.17 -5.49
N SER A 106 9.25 -6.03 -5.26
CA SER A 106 8.57 -6.64 -4.10
C SER A 106 8.54 -8.18 -4.12
N GLY A 107 8.66 -8.79 -5.30
CA GLY A 107 8.51 -10.23 -5.48
C GLY A 107 7.11 -10.76 -5.13
N ALA A 108 6.10 -9.89 -5.07
CA ALA A 108 4.73 -10.27 -4.76
C ALA A 108 4.09 -11.08 -5.90
N THR A 109 3.28 -12.09 -5.57
CA THR A 109 2.57 -12.91 -6.57
C THR A 109 1.37 -12.17 -7.16
N ARG A 110 0.83 -11.19 -6.43
CA ARG A 110 -0.29 -10.36 -6.85
C ARG A 110 -0.23 -8.97 -6.23
N VAL A 111 -0.65 -7.98 -7.01
CA VAL A 111 -0.66 -6.57 -6.62
C VAL A 111 -2.08 -6.02 -6.71
N TRP A 112 -2.57 -5.49 -5.61
CA TRP A 112 -3.86 -4.79 -5.52
C TRP A 112 -3.61 -3.29 -5.41
N ALA A 113 -3.69 -2.57 -6.54
CA ALA A 113 -3.44 -1.13 -6.60
C ALA A 113 -4.74 -0.36 -6.83
N TYR A 114 -5.09 0.52 -5.89
CA TYR A 114 -6.31 1.34 -5.96
C TYR A 114 -5.96 2.83 -5.96
N PHE A 115 -6.53 3.57 -6.91
CA PHE A 115 -6.39 5.02 -7.01
C PHE A 115 -7.61 5.70 -6.41
N ASN A 116 -7.38 6.49 -5.37
CA ASN A 116 -8.40 7.24 -4.63
C ASN A 116 -8.25 8.76 -4.81
N ASN A 117 -7.46 9.19 -5.79
CA ASN A 117 -7.29 10.59 -6.22
C ASN A 117 -8.34 10.97 -7.29
N ASP A 118 -9.60 10.75 -6.96
CA ASP A 118 -10.76 10.83 -7.84
C ASP A 118 -11.18 12.26 -8.19
N ARG A 119 -10.77 13.27 -7.42
CA ARG A 119 -11.08 14.67 -7.73
C ARG A 119 -10.48 15.04 -9.09
N ASN A 120 -11.34 15.52 -10.00
CA ASN A 120 -11.05 15.81 -11.42
C ASN A 120 -10.78 14.59 -12.33
N GLY A 121 -11.10 13.36 -11.91
CA GLY A 121 -10.97 12.17 -12.75
C GLY A 121 -9.53 11.64 -12.92
N TYR A 122 -8.57 12.13 -12.12
CA TYR A 122 -7.17 11.72 -12.23
C TYR A 122 -6.92 10.24 -11.90
N ALA A 123 -7.77 9.62 -11.06
CA ALA A 123 -7.64 8.22 -10.69
C ALA A 123 -7.55 7.27 -11.90
N ILE A 124 -8.42 7.45 -12.90
CA ILE A 124 -8.43 6.59 -14.10
C ILE A 124 -7.18 6.79 -14.95
N LYS A 125 -6.79 8.05 -15.16
CA LYS A 125 -5.58 8.42 -15.89
C LYS A 125 -4.33 7.79 -15.24
N ASN A 126 -4.21 7.93 -13.92
CA ASN A 126 -3.04 7.47 -13.18
C ASN A 126 -2.99 5.95 -13.06
N ALA A 127 -4.14 5.29 -12.90
CA ALA A 127 -4.24 3.84 -12.96
C ALA A 127 -3.76 3.29 -14.32
N ARG A 128 -4.24 3.86 -15.43
CA ARG A 128 -3.79 3.46 -16.78
C ARG A 128 -2.30 3.70 -16.98
N GLN A 129 -1.77 4.79 -16.41
CA GLN A 129 -0.35 5.10 -16.49
C GLN A 129 0.51 4.12 -15.70
N LEU A 130 0.09 3.73 -14.49
CA LEU A 130 0.77 2.70 -13.71
C LEU A 130 0.76 1.35 -14.43
N VAL A 131 -0.37 0.96 -15.04
CA VAL A 131 -0.46 -0.26 -15.86
C VAL A 131 0.55 -0.22 -17.01
N ARG A 132 0.61 0.89 -17.77
CA ARG A 132 1.60 1.04 -18.85
C ARG A 132 3.04 0.94 -18.34
N LEU A 133 3.32 1.54 -17.19
CA LEU A 133 4.64 1.48 -16.58
C LEU A 133 4.99 0.04 -16.22
N LEU A 134 4.09 -0.71 -15.59
CA LEU A 134 4.30 -2.12 -15.19
C LEU A 134 4.39 -3.08 -16.38
N SER A 135 3.64 -2.83 -17.45
CA SER A 135 3.65 -3.65 -18.68
C SER A 135 4.83 -3.35 -19.60
N ALA A 136 5.48 -2.19 -19.47
CA ALA A 136 6.71 -1.91 -20.19
C ALA A 136 7.84 -2.84 -19.71
N LYS A 137 8.68 -3.31 -20.65
CA LYS A 137 9.91 -4.04 -20.29
C LYS A 137 10.71 -3.20 -19.30
N PRO A 138 11.29 -3.81 -18.24
CA PRO A 138 12.12 -3.09 -17.30
C PRO A 138 13.20 -2.32 -18.05
N GLN A 139 13.25 -1.00 -17.87
CA GLN A 139 14.47 -0.27 -18.17
C GLN A 139 15.51 -0.76 -17.17
N ALA A 140 16.69 -1.15 -17.65
CA ALA A 140 17.76 -1.67 -16.80
C ALA A 140 17.93 -0.75 -15.58
N ALA A 141 17.71 -1.32 -14.38
CA ALA A 141 17.81 -0.58 -13.15
C ALA A 141 19.25 -0.06 -12.99
N VAL A 142 19.40 1.25 -12.81
CA VAL A 142 20.65 1.79 -12.25
C VAL A 142 20.69 1.28 -10.81
N GLU A 143 21.64 0.39 -10.54
CA GLU A 143 21.88 -0.24 -9.25
C GLU A 143 21.86 0.78 -8.11
N ARG A 144 20.84 0.70 -7.25
CA ARG A 144 20.88 1.20 -5.87
C ARG A 144 20.08 0.24 -5.00
N CYS A 145 20.78 -0.80 -4.55
CA CYS A 145 20.51 -1.43 -3.25
C CYS A 145 21.13 -0.56 -2.16
#